data_AF-A0A8T2RHY2-F1
#
_entry.id   AF-A0A8T2RHY2-F1
#
_cell.length_a   1.000
_cell.length_b   1.000
_cell.length_c   1.000
_cell.angle_alpha   90.00
_cell.angle_beta   90.00
_cell.angle_gamma   90.00
#
_symmetry.space_group_name_H-M   'P 1'
#
loop_
_entity.id
_entity.type
_entity.pdbx_description
1 polymer ?
#
loop_
_entity_poly.entity_id
_entity_poly.type
_entity_poly.pdbx_seq_one_letter_code
_entity_poly.pdbx_strand_id
1 'polypeptide(L)'
;MLQVGLYCREVSRIWNAVMTTNKEGIDDEIKQFAKQQLVNTQTDKRNIYEGWNVTGIKAGSEVTKYINSVETSFHEYGPNVLISTYACAKLWPQLTCELKQVLENDLRDRNPYKVWVDANETFGSTARAQAQLMDGHKGFDHEKAHLMFRNAMQNEIDLFNRGGKAP
;
A
#
# COMPACT_ATOMS: atom_id res chain seq x y z
N MET A 1 -2.89 -12.38 -4.09
CA MET A 1 -3.13 -11.40 -5.17
C MET A 1 -4.55 -10.81 -5.15
N LEU A 2 -5.61 -11.60 -5.23
CA LEU A 2 -6.99 -11.07 -5.29
C LEU A 2 -7.40 -10.19 -4.08
N GLN A 3 -6.97 -10.58 -2.87
CA GLN A 3 -7.15 -9.80 -1.64
C GLN A 3 -6.38 -8.46 -1.67
N VAL A 4 -5.20 -8.42 -2.31
CA VAL A 4 -4.43 -7.19 -2.53
C VAL A 4 -5.17 -6.26 -3.49
N GLY A 5 -5.77 -6.81 -4.56
CA GLY A 5 -6.61 -6.02 -5.46
C GLY A 5 -7.79 -5.36 -4.77
N LEU A 6 -8.44 -6.04 -3.80
CA LEU A 6 -9.49 -5.44 -2.96
C LEU A 6 -8.94 -4.31 -2.09
N TYR A 7 -7.80 -4.51 -1.43
CA TYR A 7 -7.12 -3.45 -0.69
C TYR A 7 -6.84 -2.23 -1.56
N CYS A 8 -6.20 -2.41 -2.73
CA CYS A 8 -5.92 -1.32 -3.68
C CYS A 8 -7.18 -0.56 -4.09
N ARG A 9 -8.29 -1.27 -4.36
CA ARG A 9 -9.58 -0.66 -4.71
C ARG A 9 -10.12 0.24 -3.60
N GLU A 10 -10.15 -0.25 -2.37
CA GLU A 10 -10.68 0.52 -1.25
C GLU A 10 -9.74 1.68 -0.86
N VAL A 11 -8.43 1.46 -0.89
CA VAL A 11 -7.45 2.52 -0.63
C VAL A 11 -7.47 3.60 -1.72
N SER A 12 -7.73 3.26 -2.99
CA SER A 12 -8.00 4.26 -4.04
C SER A 12 -9.18 5.17 -3.67
N ARG A 13 -10.25 4.62 -3.08
CA ARG A 13 -11.42 5.40 -2.63
C ARG A 13 -11.02 6.40 -1.54
N ILE A 14 -10.17 5.98 -0.61
CA ILE A 14 -9.65 6.83 0.47
C ILE A 14 -8.77 7.94 -0.12
N TRP A 15 -7.86 7.63 -1.04
CA TRP A 15 -7.04 8.65 -1.71
C TRP A 15 -7.86 9.68 -2.47
N ASN A 16 -8.91 9.25 -3.15
CA ASN A 16 -9.85 10.16 -3.79
C ASN A 16 -10.52 11.09 -2.76
N ALA A 17 -10.90 10.59 -1.59
CA ALA A 17 -11.46 11.42 -0.51
C ALA A 17 -10.44 12.40 0.08
N VAL A 18 -9.16 12.02 0.20
CA VAL A 18 -8.07 12.93 0.60
C VAL A 18 -7.91 14.07 -0.40
N MET A 19 -8.00 13.80 -1.70
CA MET A 19 -7.88 14.84 -2.73
C MET A 19 -8.98 15.90 -2.65
N THR A 20 -10.21 15.49 -2.31
CA THR A 20 -11.39 16.36 -2.36
C THR A 20 -11.77 16.98 -1.02
N THR A 21 -11.07 16.64 0.07
CA THR A 21 -11.42 17.14 1.41
C THR A 21 -10.89 18.56 1.67
N ASN A 22 -11.53 19.23 2.62
CA ASN A 22 -11.09 20.51 3.20
C ASN A 22 -10.69 20.33 4.69
N LYS A 23 -10.40 19.10 5.10
CA LYS A 23 -9.99 18.78 6.46
C LYS A 23 -8.68 19.48 6.81
N GLU A 24 -8.60 20.03 8.02
CA GLU A 24 -7.38 20.65 8.55
C GLU A 24 -6.18 19.68 8.47
N GLY A 25 -5.02 20.22 8.12
CA GLY A 25 -3.79 19.44 7.92
C GLY A 25 -3.71 18.67 6.60
N ILE A 26 -4.68 18.81 5.68
CA ILE A 26 -4.62 18.29 4.31
C ILE A 26 -4.41 19.46 3.34
N ASP A 27 -3.16 19.74 3.01
CA ASP A 27 -2.76 20.79 2.07
C ASP A 27 -2.64 20.29 0.62
N ASP A 28 -2.26 21.19 -0.29
CA ASP A 28 -2.12 20.88 -1.72
C ASP A 28 -0.99 19.87 -1.99
N GLU A 29 0.05 19.81 -1.16
CA GLU A 29 1.13 18.83 -1.34
C GLU A 29 0.67 17.42 -1.02
N ILE A 30 -0.11 17.26 0.06
CA ILE A 30 -0.75 15.99 0.43
C ILE A 30 -1.78 15.60 -0.64
N LYS A 31 -2.54 16.54 -1.19
CA LYS A 31 -3.49 16.27 -2.30
C LYS A 31 -2.76 15.82 -3.57
N GLN A 32 -1.63 16.43 -3.91
CA GLN A 32 -0.79 15.99 -5.04
C GLN A 32 -0.23 14.59 -4.81
N PHE A 33 0.20 14.27 -3.59
CA PHE A 33 0.62 12.92 -3.25
C PHE A 33 -0.51 11.91 -3.40
N ALA A 34 -1.68 12.22 -2.84
CA ALA A 34 -2.87 11.38 -2.93
C ALA A 34 -3.25 11.10 -4.40
N LYS A 35 -3.13 12.11 -5.28
CA LYS A 35 -3.33 11.94 -6.72
C LYS A 35 -2.37 10.93 -7.33
N GLN A 36 -1.09 10.96 -6.97
CA GLN A 36 -0.12 9.98 -7.44
C GLN A 36 -0.43 8.58 -6.92
N GLN A 37 -0.76 8.45 -5.63
CA GLN A 37 -1.12 7.16 -5.04
C GLN A 37 -2.41 6.57 -5.61
N LEU A 38 -3.37 7.42 -5.97
CA LEU A 38 -4.58 7.00 -6.68
C LEU A 38 -4.24 6.36 -8.03
N VAL A 39 -3.35 6.97 -8.81
CA VAL A 39 -2.90 6.42 -10.10
C VAL A 39 -2.19 5.07 -9.91
N ASN A 40 -1.30 4.98 -8.91
CA ASN A 40 -0.56 3.75 -8.61
C ASN A 40 -1.53 2.62 -8.23
N THR A 41 -2.39 2.86 -7.23
CA THR A 41 -3.35 1.86 -6.74
C THR A 41 -4.37 1.43 -7.78
N GLN A 42 -4.79 2.33 -8.68
CA GLN A 42 -5.65 1.96 -9.82
C GLN A 42 -4.92 1.12 -10.87
N THR A 43 -3.65 1.41 -11.13
CA THR A 43 -2.81 0.61 -12.03
C THR A 43 -2.64 -0.81 -11.48
N ASP A 44 -2.34 -0.93 -10.18
CA ASP A 44 -2.21 -2.23 -9.50
C ASP A 44 -3.53 -3.00 -9.53
N LYS A 45 -4.64 -2.33 -9.19
CA LYS A 45 -5.99 -2.90 -9.29
C LYS A 45 -6.21 -3.48 -10.69
N ARG A 46 -5.92 -2.70 -11.74
CA ARG A 46 -6.10 -3.11 -13.13
C ARG A 46 -5.29 -4.36 -13.45
N ASN A 47 -3.99 -4.35 -13.12
CA ASN A 47 -3.10 -5.47 -13.40
C ASN A 47 -3.53 -6.76 -12.67
N ILE A 48 -4.08 -6.65 -11.45
CA ILE A 48 -4.56 -7.79 -10.67
C ILE A 48 -5.91 -8.31 -11.19
N TYR A 49 -6.89 -7.45 -11.45
CA TYR A 49 -8.23 -7.91 -11.82
C TYR A 49 -8.39 -8.23 -13.31
N GLU A 50 -7.86 -7.39 -14.20
CA GLU A 50 -7.94 -7.63 -15.65
C GLU A 50 -7.05 -8.80 -16.05
N GLY A 51 -5.88 -8.94 -15.42
CA GLY A 51 -4.99 -10.07 -15.67
C GLY A 51 -5.54 -11.42 -15.22
N TRP A 52 -6.51 -11.44 -14.29
CA TRP A 52 -7.04 -12.67 -13.68
C TRP A 52 -8.51 -12.95 -14.01
N ASN A 53 -9.21 -12.01 -14.66
CA ASN A 53 -10.64 -12.10 -15.02
C ASN A 53 -11.56 -12.51 -13.85
N VAL A 54 -11.33 -11.96 -12.65
CA VAL A 54 -12.08 -12.33 -11.44
C VAL A 54 -13.04 -11.22 -11.03
N THR A 55 -14.30 -11.59 -10.72
CA THR A 55 -15.33 -10.70 -10.16
C THR A 55 -15.93 -11.28 -8.88
N GLY A 56 -16.61 -10.45 -8.07
CA GLY A 56 -17.39 -10.93 -6.91
C GLY A 56 -16.60 -11.33 -5.66
N ILE A 57 -15.35 -10.89 -5.53
CA ILE A 57 -14.47 -11.27 -4.42
C ILE A 57 -14.89 -10.58 -3.12
N LYS A 58 -15.08 -11.37 -2.05
CA LYS A 58 -15.29 -10.84 -0.70
C LYS A 58 -13.93 -10.57 -0.03
N ALA A 59 -13.81 -9.41 0.60
CA ALA A 59 -12.69 -9.13 1.49
C ALA A 59 -12.78 -10.07 2.68
N GLY A 60 -11.68 -10.72 3.04
CA GLY A 60 -11.64 -11.40 4.32
C GLY A 60 -11.03 -10.54 5.42
N SER A 61 -11.04 -11.08 6.63
CA SER A 61 -10.78 -10.35 7.89
C SER A 61 -9.54 -9.48 7.90
N GLU A 62 -8.41 -9.98 7.41
CA GLU A 62 -7.12 -9.29 7.43
C GLU A 62 -7.13 -8.06 6.50
N VAL A 63 -7.70 -8.20 5.30
CA VAL A 63 -7.85 -7.08 4.36
C VAL A 63 -8.82 -6.03 4.90
N THR A 64 -9.96 -6.49 5.43
CA THR A 64 -10.94 -5.59 6.05
C THR A 64 -10.34 -4.83 7.22
N LYS A 65 -9.59 -5.50 8.11
CA LYS A 65 -8.89 -4.87 9.23
C LYS A 65 -7.89 -3.82 8.74
N TYR A 66 -7.13 -4.12 7.68
CA TYR A 66 -6.18 -3.17 7.12
C TYR A 66 -6.88 -1.93 6.53
N ILE A 67 -7.92 -2.13 5.71
CA ILE A 67 -8.70 -1.03 5.13
C ILE A 67 -9.27 -0.14 6.23
N ASN A 68 -9.89 -0.74 7.25
CA ASN A 68 -10.45 0.00 8.39
C ASN A 68 -9.37 0.81 9.13
N SER A 69 -8.16 0.27 9.27
CA SER A 69 -7.03 0.99 9.87
C SER A 69 -6.65 2.23 9.05
N VAL A 70 -6.62 2.13 7.72
CA VAL A 70 -6.34 3.27 6.83
C VAL A 70 -7.48 4.30 6.87
N GLU A 71 -8.74 3.86 6.83
CA GLU A 71 -9.90 4.73 6.93
C GLU A 71 -9.93 5.50 8.25
N THR A 72 -9.69 4.81 9.38
CA THR A 72 -9.60 5.43 10.71
C THR A 72 -8.52 6.51 10.73
N SER A 73 -7.37 6.22 10.12
CA SER A 73 -6.26 7.18 10.03
C SER A 73 -6.65 8.47 9.32
N PHE A 74 -7.40 8.36 8.22
CA PHE A 74 -7.92 9.50 7.49
C PHE A 74 -9.01 10.25 8.29
N HIS A 75 -10.02 9.54 8.76
CA HIS A 75 -11.20 10.13 9.38
C HIS A 75 -10.91 10.76 10.75
N GLU A 76 -10.05 10.16 11.57
CA GLU A 76 -9.70 10.69 12.87
C GLU A 76 -8.53 11.67 12.78
N TYR A 77 -7.50 11.36 11.99
CA TYR A 77 -6.21 12.05 12.07
C TYR A 77 -5.75 12.73 10.78
N GLY A 78 -6.59 12.76 9.74
CA GLY A 78 -6.37 13.53 8.52
C GLY A 78 -5.07 13.12 7.81
N PRO A 79 -4.00 13.94 7.89
CA PRO A 79 -2.72 13.64 7.24
C PRO A 79 -2.07 12.31 7.66
N ASN A 80 -2.42 11.74 8.82
CA ASN A 80 -1.82 10.46 9.24
C ASN A 80 -2.21 9.26 8.36
N VAL A 81 -3.16 9.42 7.43
CA VAL A 81 -3.40 8.43 6.37
C VAL A 81 -2.11 8.08 5.61
N LEU A 82 -1.23 9.08 5.43
CA LEU A 82 0.09 8.90 4.79
C LEU A 82 0.90 7.82 5.51
N ILE A 83 0.95 7.86 6.84
CA ILE A 83 1.71 6.93 7.68
C ILE A 83 1.17 5.51 7.52
N SER A 84 -0.16 5.35 7.59
CA SER A 84 -0.80 4.04 7.49
C SER A 84 -0.67 3.39 6.11
N THR A 85 -0.47 4.18 5.07
CA THR A 85 -0.20 3.70 3.71
C THR A 85 1.29 3.64 3.37
N TYR A 86 2.17 4.20 4.19
CA TYR A 86 3.60 4.22 3.92
C TYR A 86 4.22 2.83 4.01
N ALA A 87 3.71 1.99 4.91
CA ALA A 87 4.14 0.60 5.06
C ALA A 87 4.07 -0.15 3.72
N CYS A 88 2.93 -0.10 3.02
CA CYS A 88 2.79 -0.78 1.73
C CYS A 88 3.73 -0.18 0.67
N ALA A 89 3.81 1.15 0.61
CA ALA A 89 4.66 1.83 -0.36
C ALA A 89 6.14 1.46 -0.19
N LYS A 90 6.61 1.31 1.05
CA LYS A 90 8.02 0.98 1.36
C LYS A 90 8.33 -0.50 1.29
N LEU A 91 7.46 -1.34 1.85
CA LEU A 91 7.75 -2.75 2.06
C LEU A 91 7.80 -3.53 0.75
N TRP A 92 6.83 -3.33 -0.14
CA TRP A 92 6.73 -4.09 -1.38
C TRP A 92 7.97 -3.94 -2.29
N PRO A 93 8.44 -2.72 -2.64
CA PRO A 93 9.70 -2.56 -3.37
C PRO A 93 10.91 -3.19 -2.68
N GLN A 94 11.04 -3.02 -1.36
CA GLN A 94 12.17 -3.58 -0.62
C GLN A 94 12.17 -5.11 -0.71
N LEU A 95 11.03 -5.76 -0.45
CA LEU A 95 10.90 -7.21 -0.55
C LEU A 95 11.15 -7.70 -1.97
N THR A 96 10.68 -7.00 -3.00
CA THR A 96 10.90 -7.43 -4.40
C THR A 96 12.36 -7.31 -4.81
N CYS A 97 13.09 -6.30 -4.32
CA CYS A 97 14.53 -6.20 -4.53
C CYS A 97 15.28 -7.36 -3.85
N GLU A 98 14.94 -7.69 -2.61
CA GLU A 98 15.54 -8.82 -1.89
C GLU A 98 15.21 -10.16 -2.56
N LEU A 99 13.95 -10.36 -2.98
CA LEU A 99 13.50 -11.56 -3.70
C LEU A 99 14.18 -11.69 -5.06
N LYS A 100 14.44 -10.59 -5.77
CA LYS A 100 15.13 -10.63 -7.06
C LYS A 100 16.52 -11.23 -6.93
N GLN A 101 17.30 -10.81 -5.92
CA GLN A 101 18.61 -11.38 -5.64
C GLN A 101 18.55 -12.89 -5.35
N VAL A 102 17.49 -13.36 -4.69
CA VAL A 102 17.26 -14.80 -4.47
C VAL A 102 16.91 -15.51 -5.77
N LEU A 103 16.05 -14.91 -6.61
CA LEU A 103 15.56 -15.50 -7.86
C LEU A 103 16.59 -15.49 -9.00
N GLU A 104 17.50 -14.52 -9.03
CA GLU A 104 18.64 -14.47 -9.96
C GLU A 104 19.58 -15.66 -9.74
N ASN A 105 19.67 -16.15 -8.49
CA ASN A 105 20.43 -17.34 -8.12
C ASN A 105 19.60 -18.64 -8.23
N ASP A 106 18.31 -18.56 -8.58
CA ASP A 106 17.45 -19.73 -8.79
C ASP A 106 17.67 -20.28 -10.21
N LEU A 107 18.43 -21.38 -10.28
CA LEU A 107 18.75 -22.14 -11.50
C LEU A 107 17.52 -22.80 -12.16
N ARG A 108 16.34 -22.72 -11.53
CA ARG A 108 15.08 -23.19 -12.12
C ARG A 108 14.53 -22.06 -13.00
N ASP A 109 14.74 -22.17 -14.31
CA ASP A 109 14.29 -21.24 -15.35
C ASP A 109 12.78 -20.98 -15.43
N ARG A 110 11.97 -21.63 -14.57
CA ARG A 110 10.50 -21.61 -14.64
C ARG A 110 9.83 -21.10 -13.37
N ASN A 111 10.51 -20.31 -12.55
CA ASN A 111 9.88 -19.75 -11.36
C ASN A 111 8.81 -18.71 -11.77
N PRO A 112 7.50 -19.01 -11.57
CA PRO A 112 6.42 -18.15 -12.05
C PRO A 112 6.35 -16.80 -11.32
N TYR A 113 7.08 -16.66 -10.20
CA TYR A 113 7.16 -15.43 -9.43
C TYR A 113 8.18 -14.41 -9.98
N LYS A 114 9.08 -14.81 -10.91
CA LYS A 114 10.04 -13.88 -11.55
C LYS A 114 9.33 -12.71 -12.23
N VAL A 115 8.31 -13.00 -13.05
CA VAL A 115 7.48 -11.97 -13.74
C VAL A 115 6.82 -11.02 -12.75
N TRP A 116 6.37 -11.55 -11.60
CA TRP A 116 5.75 -10.74 -10.57
C TRP A 116 6.77 -9.83 -9.85
N VAL A 117 7.96 -10.34 -9.55
CA VAL A 117 9.04 -9.57 -8.93
C VAL A 117 9.52 -8.45 -9.87
N ASP A 118 9.74 -8.75 -11.14
CA ASP A 118 10.18 -7.76 -12.15
C ASP A 118 9.15 -6.62 -12.30
N ALA A 119 7.85 -6.95 -12.23
CA ALA A 119 6.78 -5.96 -12.32
C ALA A 119 6.67 -5.03 -11.10
N ASN A 120 7.26 -5.39 -9.95
CA ASN A 120 7.18 -4.62 -8.71
C ASN A 120 8.52 -4.01 -8.28
N GLU A 121 9.62 -4.31 -8.96
CA GLU A 121 10.95 -3.75 -8.70
C GLU A 121 11.00 -2.22 -8.87
N THR A 122 10.20 -1.68 -9.79
CA THR A 122 10.20 -0.25 -10.13
C THR A 122 9.15 0.55 -9.37
N PHE A 123 9.03 0.35 -8.05
CA PHE A 123 8.27 1.28 -7.21
C PHE A 123 9.09 2.56 -6.96
N GLY A 124 9.25 3.40 -7.99
CA GLY A 124 9.92 4.71 -7.92
C GLY A 124 9.21 5.77 -7.06
N SER A 125 8.18 5.40 -6.28
CA SER A 125 7.37 6.33 -5.48
C SER A 125 7.75 6.41 -4.00
N THR A 126 8.63 5.53 -3.51
CA THR A 126 9.06 5.50 -2.10
C THR A 126 9.85 6.72 -1.69
N ALA A 127 10.78 7.19 -2.53
CA ALA A 127 11.59 8.37 -2.21
C ALA A 127 10.72 9.64 -2.07
N ARG A 128 9.68 9.80 -2.92
CA ARG A 128 8.75 10.94 -2.84
C ARG A 128 7.77 10.81 -1.67
N ALA A 129 7.26 9.61 -1.39
CA ALA A 129 6.44 9.33 -0.22
C ALA A 129 7.21 9.56 1.08
N GLN A 130 8.47 9.11 1.13
CA GLN A 130 9.37 9.30 2.25
C GLN A 130 9.71 10.79 2.41
N ALA A 131 10.03 11.51 1.33
CA ALA A 131 10.26 12.95 1.39
C ALA A 131 9.05 13.70 1.94
N GLN A 132 7.83 13.36 1.52
CA GLN A 132 6.61 14.03 2.01
C GLN A 132 6.20 13.64 3.44
N LEU A 133 6.51 12.42 3.89
CA LEU A 133 6.39 12.07 5.31
C LEU A 133 7.43 12.80 6.16
N MET A 134 8.62 13.01 5.62
CA MET A 134 9.73 13.70 6.28
C MET A 134 9.54 15.23 6.28
N ASP A 135 8.90 15.82 5.26
CA ASP A 135 8.58 17.26 5.17
C ASP A 135 7.26 17.63 5.87
N GLY A 136 6.26 16.73 5.82
CA GLY A 136 4.98 16.86 6.54
C GLY A 136 5.10 16.75 8.08
N HIS A 137 6.33 16.57 8.60
CA HIS A 137 6.63 16.37 10.02
C HIS A 137 6.23 17.51 10.95
N LYS A 138 5.86 18.70 10.45
CA LYS A 138 5.63 19.87 11.31
C LYS A 138 4.40 19.78 12.23
N GLY A 139 3.57 18.73 12.13
CA GLY A 139 2.36 18.57 12.95
C GLY A 139 2.06 17.16 13.47
N PHE A 140 2.96 16.17 13.27
CA PHE A 140 2.70 14.81 13.72
C PHE A 140 3.13 14.58 15.16
N ASP A 141 2.23 13.98 15.95
CA ASP A 141 2.62 13.27 17.16
C ASP A 141 3.48 12.05 16.76
N HIS A 142 4.77 12.11 17.08
CA HIS A 142 5.74 11.10 16.69
C HIS A 142 5.47 9.72 17.31
N GLU A 143 5.02 9.65 18.56
CA GLU A 143 4.72 8.37 19.20
C GLU A 143 3.51 7.72 18.53
N LYS A 144 2.48 8.53 18.27
CA LYS A 144 1.28 8.07 17.57
C LYS A 144 1.58 7.65 16.14
N ALA A 145 2.39 8.43 15.41
CA ALA A 145 2.83 8.10 14.05
C ALA A 145 3.62 6.78 14.03
N HIS A 146 4.52 6.58 15.00
CA HIS A 146 5.27 5.34 15.13
C HIS A 146 4.33 4.14 15.39
N LEU A 147 3.35 4.28 16.29
CA LEU A 147 2.38 3.24 16.57
C LEU A 147 1.52 2.91 15.33
N MET A 148 1.07 3.92 14.59
CA MET A 148 0.32 3.74 13.34
C MET A 148 1.14 3.01 12.29
N PHE A 149 2.41 3.38 12.13
CA PHE A 149 3.32 2.68 11.21
C PHE A 149 3.52 1.21 11.62
N ARG A 150 3.73 0.93 12.91
CA ARG A 150 3.83 -0.45 13.42
C ARG A 150 2.57 -1.26 13.15
N ASN A 151 1.39 -0.66 13.34
CA ASN A 151 0.12 -1.32 13.05
C ASN A 151 -0.05 -1.58 11.55
N ALA A 152 0.35 -0.65 10.68
CA ALA A 152 0.33 -0.85 9.25
C ALA A 152 1.28 -1.99 8.81
N MET A 153 2.49 -2.04 9.36
CA MET A 153 3.43 -3.15 9.16
C MET A 153 2.87 -4.50 9.64
N GLN A 154 2.18 -4.52 10.78
CA GLN A 154 1.53 -5.75 11.26
C GLN A 154 0.40 -6.19 10.31
N ASN A 155 -0.37 -5.26 9.74
CA ASN A 155 -1.39 -5.59 8.76
C ASN A 155 -0.80 -6.16 7.46
N GLU A 156 0.37 -5.68 7.01
CA GLU A 156 1.11 -6.29 5.90
C GLU A 156 1.50 -7.74 6.23
N ILE A 157 2.05 -7.98 7.42
CA ILE A 157 2.42 -9.34 7.87
C ILE A 157 1.19 -10.26 7.90
N ASP A 158 0.07 -9.78 8.46
CA ASP A 158 -1.20 -10.53 8.50
C ASP A 158 -1.68 -10.87 7.08
N LEU A 159 -1.57 -9.92 6.14
CA LEU A 159 -1.93 -10.09 4.73
C LEU A 159 -1.05 -11.14 4.03
N PHE A 160 0.28 -11.08 4.23
CA PHE A 160 1.20 -12.08 3.70
C PHE A 160 0.97 -13.46 4.30
N ASN A 161 0.79 -13.55 5.61
CA ASN A 161 0.52 -14.81 6.31
C ASN A 161 -0.78 -15.46 5.81
N ARG A 162 -1.80 -14.66 5.50
CA ARG A 162 -3.00 -15.17 4.86
C ARG A 162 -2.70 -15.72 3.47
N GLY A 163 -1.95 -14.99 2.65
CA GLY A 163 -1.59 -15.42 1.30
C GLY A 163 -0.74 -16.70 1.28
N GLY A 164 0.08 -16.91 2.31
CA GLY A 164 0.89 -18.12 2.50
C GLY A 164 0.13 -19.32 3.06
N LYS A 165 -1.07 -19.11 3.62
CA LYS A 165 -1.98 -20.20 3.98
C LYS A 165 -2.77 -20.59 2.74
N ALA A 166 -2.28 -21.60 2.02
CA ALA A 166 -3.07 -22.28 1.00
C ALA A 166 -4.40 -22.76 1.63
N PRO A 167 -5.53 -22.73 0.89
CA PRO A 167 -6.76 -23.36 1.33
C PRO A 167 -6.58 -24.87 1.54
#